data_AF-A0A517M3R1-F1
#
_entry.id   AF-A0A517M3R1-F1
#
_cell.length_a   1.000
_cell.length_b   1.000
_cell.length_c   1.000
_cell.angle_alpha   90.00
_cell.angle_beta   90.00
_cell.angle_gamma   90.00
#
_symmetry.space_group_name_H-M   'P 1'
#
loop_
_entity.id
_entity.type
_entity.pdbx_description
1 polymer ?
#
loop_
_entity_poly.entity_id
_entity_poly.type
_entity_poly.pdbx_seq_one_letter_code
_entity_poly.pdbx_strand_id
1 'polypeptide(L)'
;MLRSLVSLSLLMCGVLQLSADDVKTALHVRTASSQASAVVEAPLPAGLIANVDSNGEMQVQLVDLAAAGRRAAVNLSVSVVGIDGTVRQAIANDGGIATLQVPGEGWYSLVVADANQQKHGVLFVYANVAEAKSAPLVFPIASVSEGEVLRNIRGYLGNPEGPYAPLAGLDAYQISSGSFYQVQLAANGSLSGQVIAPLREDRQGLGSLDSINVTILQGGTAIKRSTANAAGQFTVAGLQPGVYGVIAAGQLGYTAFSFEAVAAPTVSAVQPVSMRTNAAVVGSQLVCCLVPASMLNQTIDAVRNAYESTGGVANAAAGNGATPAGGSSGMGGGGGGGGAGGLGALAGLAAAAAVLASDDDDGVASPAAP
;
A
#
# COMPACT_ATOMS: atom_id res chain seq x y z
N MET A 1 34.80 57.49 32.03
CA MET A 1 33.43 57.22 31.54
C MET A 1 33.53 56.32 30.33
N LEU A 2 33.43 54.99 30.53
CA LEU A 2 33.45 53.97 29.49
C LEU A 2 32.01 53.63 29.12
N ARG A 3 31.62 53.75 27.85
CA ARG A 3 30.33 53.24 27.34
C ARG A 3 30.57 51.90 26.63
N SER A 4 29.89 50.88 27.14
CA SER A 4 29.85 49.52 26.61
C SER A 4 29.05 49.46 25.30
N LEU A 5 29.62 48.84 24.28
CA LEU A 5 28.96 48.49 23.02
C LEU A 5 28.53 47.01 23.11
N VAL A 6 27.24 46.77 23.20
CA VAL A 6 26.65 45.43 23.07
C VAL A 6 26.37 45.20 21.59
N SER A 7 27.06 44.22 20.99
CA SER A 7 26.79 43.73 19.65
C SER A 7 25.79 42.57 19.75
N LEU A 8 24.59 42.74 19.19
CA LEU A 8 23.56 41.70 19.11
C LEU A 8 23.45 41.26 17.64
N SER A 9 24.01 40.10 17.32
CA SER A 9 23.91 39.50 15.99
C SER A 9 22.57 38.77 15.86
N LEU A 10 21.62 39.35 15.11
CA LEU A 10 20.37 38.69 14.73
C LEU A 10 20.48 38.22 13.27
N LEU A 11 20.60 36.90 13.08
CA LEU A 11 20.53 36.26 11.75
C LEU A 11 19.08 35.76 11.56
N MET A 12 18.25 36.55 10.88
CA MET A 12 16.91 36.12 10.43
C MET A 12 16.68 36.66 9.02
N CYS A 13 16.56 35.75 8.05
CA CYS A 13 16.14 36.04 6.68
C CYS A 13 14.66 36.44 6.68
N GLY A 14 14.38 37.71 6.90
CA GLY A 14 13.09 38.34 6.59
C GLY A 14 13.33 39.57 5.75
N VAL A 15 12.73 39.64 4.57
CA VAL A 15 12.76 40.85 3.73
C VAL A 15 11.95 41.92 4.43
N LEU A 16 12.63 42.91 5.03
CA LEU A 16 12.02 44.12 5.60
C LEU A 16 11.93 45.18 4.49
N GLN A 17 10.72 45.42 3.98
CA GLN A 17 10.44 46.62 3.19
C GLN A 17 10.18 47.79 4.14
N LEU A 18 11.14 48.71 4.24
CA LEU A 18 10.99 49.99 4.94
C LEU A 18 10.67 51.06 3.90
N SER A 19 9.44 51.60 3.95
CA SER A 19 9.08 52.83 3.23
C SER A 19 9.40 54.00 4.14
N ALA A 20 10.31 54.88 3.71
CA ALA A 20 10.69 56.08 4.45
C ALA A 20 9.87 57.26 3.94
N ASP A 21 8.66 57.43 4.47
CA ASP A 21 7.95 58.71 4.42
C ASP A 21 7.24 58.91 5.77
N ASP A 22 7.35 60.15 6.28
CA ASP A 22 6.78 60.70 7.52
C ASP A 22 7.42 60.38 8.88
N VAL A 23 8.32 61.29 9.25
CA VAL A 23 8.87 61.50 10.59
C VAL A 23 7.79 62.12 11.48
N LYS A 24 6.87 61.33 12.06
CA LYS A 24 6.19 61.59 13.36
C LYS A 24 5.13 60.59 13.81
N THR A 25 5.07 59.38 13.25
CA THR A 25 4.01 58.42 13.62
C THR A 25 4.62 57.19 14.28
N ALA A 26 4.07 56.79 15.43
CA ALA A 26 4.53 55.64 16.21
C ALA A 26 4.71 54.40 15.32
N LEU A 27 5.89 53.77 15.43
CA LEU A 27 6.23 52.56 14.69
C LEU A 27 5.27 51.43 15.11
N HIS A 28 4.20 51.22 14.35
CA HIS A 28 3.37 50.03 14.47
C HIS A 28 4.02 48.91 13.66
N VAL A 29 4.88 48.13 14.33
CA VAL A 29 5.36 46.86 13.79
C VAL A 29 4.15 45.93 13.72
N ARG A 30 3.48 45.89 12.56
CA ARG A 30 2.56 44.80 12.23
C ARG A 30 3.42 43.59 11.90
N THR A 31 3.70 42.77 12.91
CA THR A 31 4.17 41.41 12.68
C THR A 31 3.08 40.73 11.87
N ALA A 32 3.32 40.50 10.58
CA ALA A 32 2.50 39.56 9.83
C ALA A 32 2.69 38.22 10.52
N SER A 33 1.75 37.86 11.39
CA SER A 33 1.62 36.50 11.87
C SER A 33 1.36 35.67 10.63
N SER A 34 2.38 35.02 10.09
CA SER A 34 2.15 33.88 9.22
C SER A 34 1.40 32.90 10.11
N GLN A 35 0.08 32.87 9.98
CA GLN A 35 -0.68 31.70 10.38
C GLN A 35 -0.17 30.61 9.46
N ALA A 36 0.89 29.93 9.90
CA ALA A 36 1.23 28.62 9.42
C ALA A 36 0.01 27.79 9.80
N SER A 37 -0.91 27.62 8.84
CA SER A 37 -1.90 26.58 8.91
C SER A 37 -1.12 25.33 9.26
N ALA A 38 -1.32 24.81 10.46
CA ALA A 38 -0.77 23.52 10.84
C ALA A 38 -1.39 22.55 9.84
N VAL A 39 -0.62 22.20 8.81
CA VAL A 39 -0.97 21.11 7.92
C VAL A 39 -0.99 19.92 8.85
N VAL A 40 -2.19 19.47 9.20
CA VAL A 40 -2.39 18.21 9.91
C VAL A 40 -1.75 17.17 8.99
N GLU A 41 -0.56 16.72 9.37
CA GLU A 41 0.21 15.78 8.59
C GLU A 41 -0.65 14.52 8.43
N ALA A 42 -0.92 14.15 7.18
CA ALA A 42 -1.82 13.05 6.90
C ALA A 42 -1.26 11.78 7.58
N PRO A 43 -2.08 10.99 8.29
CA PRO A 43 -1.61 9.85 9.09
C PRO A 43 -1.18 8.65 8.24
N LEU A 44 -0.99 8.83 6.93
CA LEU A 44 -0.57 7.81 5.96
C LEU A 44 0.49 8.37 5.01
N PRO A 45 1.35 7.50 4.43
CA PRO A 45 2.16 7.91 3.29
C PRO A 45 1.22 8.41 2.20
N ALA A 46 1.57 9.53 1.55
CA ALA A 46 0.75 10.12 0.49
C ALA A 46 0.38 9.12 -0.62
N GLY A 47 1.23 8.13 -0.88
CA GLY A 47 0.97 7.07 -1.85
C GLY A 47 -0.03 5.99 -1.42
N LEU A 48 -0.56 6.03 -0.19
CA LEU A 48 -1.68 5.18 0.27
C LEU A 48 -3.00 5.97 0.40
N ILE A 49 -3.00 7.23 -0.04
CA ILE A 49 -4.20 8.06 -0.13
C ILE A 49 -4.66 8.05 -1.58
N ALA A 50 -5.77 7.38 -1.82
CA ALA A 50 -6.46 7.39 -3.09
C ALA A 50 -7.43 8.57 -3.11
N ASN A 51 -7.42 9.34 -4.18
CA ASN A 51 -8.35 10.45 -4.31
C ASN A 51 -9.61 9.97 -5.04
N VAL A 52 -10.75 10.48 -4.61
CA VAL A 52 -12.07 10.21 -5.17
C VAL A 52 -12.58 11.51 -5.76
N ASP A 53 -13.00 11.45 -7.03
CA ASP A 53 -13.54 12.63 -7.71
C ASP A 53 -14.99 12.93 -7.29
N SER A 54 -15.56 14.00 -7.84
CA SER A 54 -16.94 14.42 -7.55
C SER A 54 -18.01 13.40 -7.98
N ASN A 55 -17.67 12.41 -8.80
CA ASN A 55 -18.58 11.36 -9.25
C ASN A 55 -18.48 10.09 -8.37
N GLY A 56 -17.64 10.10 -7.33
CA GLY A 56 -17.36 8.90 -6.54
C GLY A 56 -16.38 7.95 -7.21
N GLU A 57 -15.61 8.40 -8.21
CA GLU A 57 -14.65 7.57 -8.93
C GLU A 57 -13.25 7.65 -8.32
N MET A 58 -12.72 6.49 -7.98
CA MET A 58 -11.32 6.29 -7.61
C MET A 58 -10.56 5.69 -8.80
N GLN A 59 -9.45 6.33 -9.20
CA GLN A 59 -8.57 5.81 -10.23
C GLN A 59 -7.33 5.14 -9.63
N VAL A 60 -7.06 3.91 -10.05
CA VAL A 60 -5.89 3.12 -9.64
C VAL A 60 -5.07 2.77 -10.87
N GLN A 61 -3.80 3.20 -10.90
CA GLN A 61 -2.85 2.84 -11.95
C GLN A 61 -1.99 1.65 -11.50
N LEU A 62 -2.20 0.52 -12.17
CA LEU A 62 -1.47 -0.70 -11.97
C LEU A 62 -0.11 -0.67 -12.67
N VAL A 63 0.95 -0.98 -11.93
CA VAL A 63 2.31 -0.99 -12.45
C VAL A 63 2.97 -2.33 -12.16
N ASP A 64 3.53 -2.94 -13.21
CA ASP A 64 4.41 -4.08 -13.10
C ASP A 64 5.86 -3.58 -13.03
N LEU A 65 6.42 -3.60 -11.81
CA LEU A 65 7.80 -3.21 -11.58
C LEU A 65 8.79 -4.25 -12.13
N ALA A 66 8.41 -5.53 -12.18
CA ALA A 66 9.28 -6.60 -12.65
C ALA A 66 9.43 -6.61 -14.18
N ALA A 67 8.46 -6.05 -14.89
CA ALA A 67 8.55 -5.83 -16.32
C ALA A 67 9.63 -4.81 -16.68
N ALA A 68 10.42 -5.11 -17.71
CA ALA A 68 11.46 -4.20 -18.20
C ALA A 68 10.86 -2.81 -18.52
N GLY A 69 11.36 -1.79 -17.81
CA GLY A 69 10.96 -0.40 -18.00
C GLY A 69 9.67 0.02 -17.29
N ARG A 70 9.25 -0.68 -16.22
CA ARG A 70 8.14 -0.28 -15.35
C ARG A 70 6.84 -0.07 -16.15
N ARG A 71 6.22 -1.18 -16.54
CA ARG A 71 5.11 -1.18 -17.49
C ARG A 71 3.75 -1.09 -16.80
N ALA A 72 2.79 -0.49 -17.49
CA ALA A 72 1.39 -0.59 -17.10
C ALA A 72 0.96 -2.06 -17.10
N ALA A 73 0.27 -2.50 -16.04
CA ALA A 73 -0.31 -3.83 -15.99
C ALA A 73 -1.77 -3.76 -16.42
N VAL A 74 -2.07 -4.38 -17.56
CA VAL A 74 -3.36 -4.26 -18.26
C VAL A 74 -4.20 -5.52 -18.09
N ASN A 75 -5.51 -5.42 -18.31
CA ASN A 75 -6.45 -6.55 -18.25
C ASN A 75 -6.44 -7.31 -16.91
N LEU A 76 -6.10 -6.62 -15.83
CA LEU A 76 -6.15 -7.16 -14.48
C LEU A 76 -7.44 -6.71 -13.79
N SER A 77 -8.03 -7.62 -13.03
CA SER A 77 -9.14 -7.31 -12.16
C SER A 77 -8.66 -6.52 -10.96
N VAL A 78 -9.31 -5.38 -10.71
CA VAL A 78 -9.14 -4.59 -9.50
C VAL A 78 -10.46 -4.56 -8.77
N SER A 79 -10.44 -4.97 -7.51
CA SER A 79 -11.59 -4.90 -6.61
C SER A 79 -11.29 -3.94 -5.47
N VAL A 80 -12.28 -3.13 -5.10
CA VAL A 80 -12.28 -2.34 -3.87
C VAL A 80 -13.29 -2.94 -2.91
N VAL A 81 -12.84 -3.19 -1.68
CA VAL A 81 -13.64 -3.79 -0.61
C VAL A 81 -13.77 -2.77 0.51
N GLY A 82 -15.00 -2.35 0.79
CA GLY A 82 -15.32 -1.45 1.89
C GLY A 82 -15.37 -2.15 3.25
N ILE A 83 -15.28 -1.37 4.32
CA ILE A 83 -15.43 -1.85 5.70
C ILE A 83 -16.81 -2.47 5.99
N ASP A 84 -17.82 -2.08 5.21
CA ASP A 84 -19.18 -2.62 5.24
C ASP A 84 -19.31 -3.96 4.47
N GLY A 85 -18.22 -4.43 3.87
CA GLY A 85 -18.17 -5.61 3.03
C GLY A 85 -18.63 -5.37 1.59
N THR A 86 -18.96 -4.13 1.21
CA THR A 86 -19.32 -3.81 -0.18
C THR A 86 -18.11 -4.03 -1.08
N VAL A 87 -18.32 -4.79 -2.17
CA VAL A 87 -17.29 -5.01 -3.19
C VAL A 87 -17.69 -4.32 -4.49
N ARG A 88 -16.74 -3.62 -5.11
CA ARG A 88 -16.85 -3.06 -6.46
C ARG A 88 -15.62 -3.49 -7.26
N GLN A 89 -15.79 -3.76 -8.55
CA GLN A 89 -14.75 -4.33 -9.40
C GLN A 89 -14.68 -3.56 -10.71
N ALA A 90 -13.46 -3.43 -11.24
CA ALA A 90 -13.17 -2.88 -12.55
C ALA A 90 -12.01 -3.65 -13.20
N ILE A 91 -11.87 -3.55 -14.51
CA ILE A 91 -10.72 -4.10 -15.25
C ILE A 91 -9.81 -2.94 -15.64
N ALA A 92 -8.50 -3.12 -15.44
CA ALA A 92 -7.51 -2.14 -15.86
C ALA A 92 -7.42 -2.06 -17.39
N ASN A 93 -7.52 -0.85 -17.94
CA ASN A 93 -7.42 -0.58 -19.38
C ASN A 93 -5.97 -0.73 -19.91
N ASP A 94 -5.74 -0.40 -21.19
CA ASP A 94 -4.41 -0.47 -21.83
C ASP A 94 -3.35 0.45 -21.19
N GLY A 95 -3.77 1.48 -20.46
CA GLY A 95 -2.90 2.34 -19.65
C GLY A 95 -2.64 1.80 -18.25
N GLY A 96 -3.17 0.62 -17.92
CA GLY A 96 -3.13 0.01 -16.59
C GLY A 96 -4.03 0.72 -15.59
N ILE A 97 -4.98 1.56 -16.03
CA ILE A 97 -5.85 2.32 -15.13
C ILE A 97 -7.16 1.58 -14.96
N ALA A 98 -7.52 1.28 -13.72
CA ALA A 98 -8.85 0.84 -13.31
C ALA A 98 -9.60 2.02 -12.66
N THR A 99 -10.87 2.20 -13.03
CA THR A 99 -11.74 3.22 -12.44
C THR A 99 -12.82 2.53 -11.62
N LEU A 100 -12.84 2.78 -10.33
CA LEU A 100 -13.69 2.10 -9.34
C LEU A 100 -14.68 3.08 -8.74
N GLN A 101 -15.94 2.68 -8.65
CA GLN A 101 -16.96 3.41 -7.90
C GLN A 101 -16.78 3.13 -6.41
N VAL A 102 -16.60 4.18 -5.59
CA VAL A 102 -16.51 4.07 -4.14
C VAL A 102 -17.64 4.87 -3.46
N PRO A 103 -18.27 4.33 -2.39
CA PRO A 103 -19.39 4.99 -1.72
C PRO A 103 -19.10 6.39 -1.15
N GLY A 104 -17.83 6.68 -0.87
CA GLY A 104 -17.40 7.96 -0.33
C GLY A 104 -16.02 7.88 0.32
N GLU A 105 -15.70 8.90 1.12
CA GLU A 105 -14.47 8.96 1.91
C GLU A 105 -14.41 7.79 2.91
N GLY A 106 -13.23 7.20 3.08
CA GLY A 106 -13.04 6.15 4.07
C GLY A 106 -11.98 5.13 3.72
N TRP A 107 -12.02 4.00 4.42
CA TRP A 107 -10.99 2.97 4.35
C TRP A 107 -11.41 1.80 3.48
N TYR A 108 -10.47 1.36 2.63
CA TYR A 108 -10.74 0.31 1.66
C TYR A 108 -9.55 -0.64 1.53
N SER A 109 -9.86 -1.90 1.25
CA SER A 109 -8.91 -2.88 0.75
C SER A 109 -8.97 -2.87 -0.77
N LEU A 110 -7.85 -2.57 -1.42
CA LEU A 110 -7.67 -2.73 -2.86
C LEU A 110 -7.05 -4.08 -3.14
N VAL A 111 -7.70 -4.85 -3.98
CA VAL A 111 -7.30 -6.19 -4.37
C VAL A 111 -7.05 -6.22 -5.87
N VAL A 112 -5.89 -6.71 -6.27
CA VAL A 112 -5.54 -6.95 -7.67
C VAL A 112 -5.24 -8.43 -7.84
N ALA A 113 -5.79 -9.03 -8.89
CA ALA A 113 -5.45 -10.39 -9.27
C ALA A 113 -5.53 -10.60 -10.80
N ASP A 114 -4.67 -11.48 -11.29
CA ASP A 114 -4.61 -11.94 -12.68
C ASP A 114 -5.30 -13.30 -12.82
N ALA A 115 -6.04 -13.51 -13.92
CA ALA A 115 -6.61 -14.80 -14.32
C ALA A 115 -5.60 -15.95 -14.26
N ASN A 116 -4.37 -15.66 -14.69
CA ASN A 116 -3.31 -16.65 -14.81
C ASN A 116 -2.64 -16.96 -13.46
N GLN A 117 -3.14 -16.35 -12.37
CA GLN A 117 -2.68 -16.58 -11.01
C GLN A 117 -1.21 -16.23 -10.77
N GLN A 118 -0.64 -15.35 -11.58
CA GLN A 118 0.77 -14.95 -11.49
C GLN A 118 0.97 -13.59 -10.83
N LYS A 119 -0.04 -12.72 -10.88
CA LYS A 119 0.05 -11.36 -10.35
C LYS A 119 -1.03 -11.15 -9.31
N HIS A 120 -0.62 -10.58 -8.19
CA HIS A 120 -1.50 -10.30 -7.08
C HIS A 120 -1.03 -9.05 -6.31
N GLY A 121 -1.99 -8.34 -5.73
CA GLY A 121 -1.71 -7.31 -4.77
C GLY A 121 -2.88 -7.12 -3.82
N VAL A 122 -2.58 -6.78 -2.58
CA VAL A 122 -3.53 -6.29 -1.59
C VAL A 122 -2.91 -5.07 -0.92
N LEU A 123 -3.61 -3.93 -0.97
CA LEU A 123 -3.23 -2.71 -0.26
C LEU A 123 -4.38 -2.21 0.59
N PHE A 124 -4.05 -1.66 1.74
CA PHE A 124 -4.98 -0.89 2.55
C PHE A 124 -4.80 0.60 2.25
N VAL A 125 -5.87 1.26 1.83
CA VAL A 125 -5.84 2.65 1.36
C VAL A 125 -6.94 3.48 1.99
N TYR A 126 -6.68 4.78 2.06
CA TYR A 126 -7.69 5.78 2.41
C TYR A 126 -8.20 6.46 1.15
N ALA A 127 -9.49 6.39 0.89
CA ALA A 127 -10.16 7.18 -0.13
C ALA A 127 -10.47 8.56 0.43
N ASN A 128 -9.89 9.60 -0.15
CA ASN A 128 -10.12 11.00 0.19
C ASN A 128 -10.97 11.66 -0.89
N VAL A 129 -12.13 12.23 -0.53
CA VAL A 129 -12.98 12.95 -1.49
C VAL A 129 -12.39 14.35 -1.68
N ALA A 130 -11.76 14.57 -2.82
CA ALA A 130 -11.12 15.85 -3.16
C ALA A 130 -11.89 16.56 -4.28
N GLU A 131 -12.03 17.88 -4.19
CA GLU A 131 -12.76 18.67 -5.19
C GLU A 131 -12.07 18.72 -6.57
N ALA A 132 -10.77 18.41 -6.63
CA ALA A 132 -9.96 18.49 -7.85
C ALA A 132 -9.62 17.09 -8.40
N LYS A 133 -9.65 16.97 -9.74
CA LYS A 133 -9.17 15.76 -10.44
C LYS A 133 -7.69 15.52 -10.11
N SER A 134 -7.45 14.45 -9.38
CA SER A 134 -6.15 14.03 -8.88
C SER A 134 -5.49 12.99 -9.78
N ALA A 135 -4.18 12.82 -9.63
CA ALA A 135 -3.47 11.69 -10.23
C ALA A 135 -4.02 10.34 -9.70
N PRO A 136 -4.01 9.27 -10.53
CA PRO A 136 -4.34 7.93 -10.08
C PRO A 136 -3.45 7.45 -8.94
N LEU A 137 -4.00 6.65 -8.04
CA LEU A 137 -3.22 5.91 -7.05
C LEU A 137 -2.34 4.87 -7.76
N VAL A 138 -1.03 4.94 -7.59
CA VAL A 138 -0.10 3.95 -8.18
C VAL A 138 -0.07 2.68 -7.33
N PHE A 139 -0.45 1.54 -7.91
CA PHE A 139 -0.41 0.22 -7.27
C PHE A 139 0.62 -0.69 -7.98
N PRO A 140 1.80 -0.91 -7.38
CA PRO A 140 2.79 -1.85 -7.86
C PRO A 140 2.42 -3.30 -7.51
N ILE A 141 2.26 -4.16 -8.51
CA ILE A 141 1.70 -5.51 -8.32
C ILE A 141 2.82 -6.52 -8.09
N ALA A 142 2.63 -7.43 -7.12
CA ALA A 142 3.55 -8.53 -6.86
C ALA A 142 3.35 -9.68 -7.87
N SER A 143 4.45 -10.26 -8.33
CA SER A 143 4.39 -11.59 -8.94
C SER A 143 4.35 -12.61 -7.81
N VAL A 144 3.21 -13.25 -7.58
CA VAL A 144 3.05 -14.28 -6.54
C VAL A 144 1.92 -15.22 -6.93
N SER A 145 2.12 -16.52 -6.71
CA SER A 145 1.11 -17.54 -7.02
C SER A 145 -0.10 -17.45 -6.09
N GLU A 146 -1.30 -17.78 -6.58
CA GLU A 146 -2.50 -17.90 -5.74
C GLU A 146 -2.26 -18.82 -4.54
N GLY A 147 -1.61 -19.96 -4.75
CA GLY A 147 -1.33 -20.92 -3.68
C GLY A 147 -0.52 -20.31 -2.54
N GLU A 148 0.47 -19.47 -2.85
CA GLU A 148 1.26 -18.77 -1.84
C GLU A 148 0.45 -17.65 -1.18
N VAL A 149 -0.37 -16.91 -1.92
CA VAL A 149 -1.29 -15.89 -1.37
C VAL A 149 -2.26 -16.53 -0.37
N LEU A 150 -2.98 -17.57 -0.79
CA LEU A 150 -3.97 -18.25 0.04
C LEU A 150 -3.33 -18.97 1.23
N ARG A 151 -2.13 -19.55 1.07
CA ARG A 151 -1.37 -20.14 2.17
C ARG A 151 -1.03 -19.09 3.22
N ASN A 152 -0.51 -17.94 2.80
CA ASN A 152 -0.18 -16.85 3.73
C ASN A 152 -1.45 -16.32 4.38
N ILE A 153 -2.51 -16.01 3.64
CA ILE A 153 -3.74 -15.50 4.25
C ILE A 153 -4.33 -16.51 5.25
N ARG A 154 -4.56 -17.76 4.83
CA ARG A 154 -5.19 -18.79 5.69
C ARG A 154 -4.34 -19.18 6.88
N GLY A 155 -3.01 -19.15 6.73
CA GLY A 155 -2.08 -19.46 7.82
C GLY A 155 -2.20 -18.51 9.01
N TYR A 156 -2.77 -17.32 8.81
CA TYR A 156 -2.87 -16.27 9.83
C TYR A 156 -4.30 -15.82 10.14
N LEU A 157 -5.32 -16.46 9.56
CA LEU A 157 -6.70 -16.29 9.99
C LEU A 157 -6.89 -16.92 11.38
N GLY A 158 -6.56 -16.16 12.42
CA GLY A 158 -7.15 -16.36 13.75
C GLY A 158 -8.64 -16.05 13.71
N ASN A 159 -9.40 -16.45 14.73
CA ASN A 159 -10.82 -16.14 14.84
C ASN A 159 -10.96 -14.62 15.16
N PRO A 160 -11.29 -13.73 14.22
CA PRO A 160 -11.27 -12.29 14.46
C PRO A 160 -12.61 -11.90 15.08
N GLU A 161 -12.90 -12.40 16.28
CA GLU A 161 -14.09 -11.98 17.04
C GLU A 161 -13.77 -10.68 17.77
N GLY A 162 -14.18 -9.56 17.19
CA GLY A 162 -14.10 -8.26 17.82
C GLY A 162 -14.93 -7.23 17.07
N PRO A 163 -15.64 -6.32 17.76
CA PRO A 163 -16.36 -5.25 17.09
C PRO A 163 -15.40 -4.40 16.26
N TYR A 164 -15.82 -4.09 15.04
CA TYR A 164 -15.23 -3.04 14.22
C TYR A 164 -15.18 -1.78 15.06
N ALA A 165 -13.99 -1.22 15.23
CA ALA A 165 -13.89 0.13 15.70
C ALA A 165 -13.38 0.96 14.52
N PRO A 166 -13.98 2.14 14.25
CA PRO A 166 -13.46 3.04 13.24
C PRO A 166 -11.98 3.28 13.53
N LEU A 167 -11.18 3.22 12.48
CA LEU A 167 -9.73 3.33 12.56
C LEU A 167 -9.32 4.59 13.34
N ALA A 168 -8.84 4.39 14.56
CA ALA A 168 -8.13 5.41 15.31
C ALA A 168 -6.66 5.03 15.40
N GLY A 169 -5.79 5.96 15.78
CA GLY A 169 -4.42 5.61 16.18
C GLY A 169 -3.41 5.48 15.04
N LEU A 170 -3.75 5.83 13.80
CA LEU A 170 -2.71 5.96 12.75
C LEU A 170 -1.76 7.15 13.04
N ASP A 171 -2.23 8.14 13.79
CA ASP A 171 -1.44 9.23 14.36
C ASP A 171 -0.33 8.74 15.31
N ALA A 172 -0.41 7.51 15.82
CA ALA A 172 0.64 6.90 16.62
C ALA A 172 1.87 6.48 15.78
N TYR A 173 1.73 6.38 14.45
CA TYR A 173 2.82 6.00 13.56
C TYR A 173 3.50 7.25 12.99
N GLN A 174 4.81 7.34 13.19
CA GLN A 174 5.65 8.33 12.51
C GLN A 174 5.96 7.79 11.11
N ILE A 175 5.32 8.34 10.09
CA ILE A 175 5.44 7.85 8.72
C ILE A 175 6.29 8.82 7.91
N SER A 176 7.34 8.30 7.26
CA SER A 176 8.13 9.07 6.30
C SER A 176 7.27 9.48 5.11
N SER A 177 7.36 10.75 4.71
CA SER A 177 6.88 11.18 3.40
C SER A 177 7.74 10.54 2.29
N GLY A 178 7.12 10.04 1.23
CA GLY A 178 7.80 9.37 0.11
C GLY A 178 6.91 8.39 -0.66
N SER A 179 7.43 7.88 -1.78
CA SER A 179 6.81 6.77 -2.51
C SER A 179 6.82 5.51 -1.63
N PHE A 180 5.65 4.98 -1.25
CA PHE A 180 5.58 3.81 -0.34
C PHE A 180 6.23 2.54 -0.90
N TYR A 181 6.46 2.48 -2.21
CA TYR A 181 7.01 1.33 -2.92
C TYR A 181 8.42 1.54 -3.48
N GLN A 182 9.05 2.69 -3.25
CA GLN A 182 10.49 2.86 -3.54
C GLN A 182 11.21 3.08 -2.22
N VAL A 183 12.14 2.19 -1.93
CA VAL A 183 12.86 2.19 -0.66
C VAL A 183 14.36 2.17 -0.91
N GLN A 184 15.07 3.06 -0.23
CA GLN A 184 16.51 3.08 -0.27
C GLN A 184 17.08 2.03 0.68
N LEU A 185 17.95 1.17 0.15
CA LEU A 185 18.75 0.26 0.97
C LEU A 185 19.85 1.03 1.69
N ALA A 186 20.23 0.55 2.87
CA ALA A 186 21.48 0.94 3.50
C ALA A 186 22.69 0.46 2.67
N ALA A 187 23.87 1.03 2.92
CA ALA A 187 25.10 0.71 2.18
C ALA A 187 25.49 -0.79 2.23
N ASN A 188 25.04 -1.51 3.26
CA ASN A 188 25.24 -2.96 3.42
C ASN A 188 24.11 -3.81 2.78
N GLY A 189 23.22 -3.21 1.99
CA GLY A 189 22.06 -3.89 1.40
C GLY A 189 20.93 -4.17 2.40
N SER A 190 20.93 -3.54 3.58
CA SER A 190 19.85 -3.68 4.55
C SER A 190 18.63 -2.86 4.15
N LEU A 191 17.48 -3.50 4.12
CA LEU A 191 16.16 -2.89 4.00
C LEU A 191 15.57 -2.65 5.38
N SER A 192 15.14 -1.43 5.66
CA SER A 192 14.32 -1.10 6.82
C SER A 192 12.86 -0.98 6.39
N GLY A 193 11.94 -1.44 7.23
CA GLY A 193 10.51 -1.35 6.96
C GLY A 193 9.66 -1.14 8.21
N GLN A 194 8.40 -0.77 8.00
CA GLN A 194 7.37 -0.63 9.04
C GLN A 194 6.11 -1.34 8.61
N VAL A 195 5.58 -2.18 9.47
CA VAL A 195 4.22 -2.67 9.41
C VAL A 195 3.32 -1.71 10.18
N ILE A 196 2.22 -1.32 9.55
CA ILE A 196 1.18 -0.50 10.17
C ILE A 196 -0.10 -1.31 10.15
N ALA A 197 -0.74 -1.46 11.30
CA ALA A 197 -2.04 -2.07 11.41
C ALA A 197 -3.06 -1.01 11.87
N PRO A 198 -4.27 -1.04 11.31
CA PRO A 198 -5.43 -0.41 11.90
C PRO A 198 -5.56 -0.70 13.40
N LEU A 199 -5.66 0.34 14.25
CA LEU A 199 -6.01 0.17 15.65
C LEU A 199 -7.51 0.38 15.84
N ARG A 200 -8.04 -0.20 16.92
CA ARG A 200 -9.39 0.08 17.38
C ARG A 200 -9.50 1.52 17.88
N GLU A 201 -10.72 2.05 17.91
CA GLU A 201 -11.05 3.36 18.46
C GLU A 201 -10.60 3.54 19.92
N ASP A 202 -10.69 2.47 20.72
CA ASP A 202 -10.18 2.41 22.10
C ASP A 202 -8.65 2.40 22.21
N ARG A 203 -7.94 2.47 21.07
CA ARG A 203 -6.48 2.40 20.91
C ARG A 203 -5.85 1.16 21.52
N GLN A 204 -6.65 0.15 21.86
CA GLN A 204 -6.13 -1.16 22.19
C GLN A 204 -5.76 -1.84 20.87
N GLY A 205 -4.54 -2.38 20.82
CA GLY A 205 -4.12 -3.19 19.68
C GLY A 205 -5.10 -4.35 19.50
N LEU A 206 -5.41 -4.70 18.25
CA LEU A 206 -6.09 -5.97 17.91
C LEU A 206 -5.21 -7.20 18.24
N GLY A 207 -3.99 -6.95 18.72
CA GLY A 207 -2.93 -7.90 19.02
C GLY A 207 -1.58 -7.18 18.89
N SER A 208 -0.49 -7.94 19.01
CA SER A 208 0.87 -7.39 18.89
C SER A 208 1.37 -7.48 17.45
N LEU A 209 2.04 -6.41 16.99
CA LEU A 209 2.69 -6.37 15.68
C LEU A 209 3.89 -7.31 15.59
N ASP A 210 4.42 -7.78 16.72
CA ASP A 210 5.54 -8.74 16.74
C ASP A 210 5.21 -10.10 16.10
N SER A 211 3.91 -10.41 15.95
CA SER A 211 3.41 -11.62 15.30
C SER A 211 3.32 -11.51 13.77
N ILE A 212 3.61 -10.35 13.19
CA ILE A 212 3.51 -10.13 11.75
C ILE A 212 4.78 -10.65 11.07
N ASN A 213 4.60 -11.67 10.23
CA ASN A 213 5.64 -12.21 9.37
C ASN A 213 5.76 -11.36 8.11
N VAL A 214 6.98 -10.97 7.78
CA VAL A 214 7.32 -10.24 6.55
C VAL A 214 8.15 -11.14 5.66
N THR A 215 7.64 -11.44 4.47
CA THR A 215 8.30 -12.27 3.46
C THR A 215 8.66 -11.42 2.26
N ILE A 216 9.94 -11.44 1.85
CA ILE A 216 10.41 -10.79 0.63
C ILE A 216 10.46 -11.82 -0.49
N LEU A 217 9.89 -11.46 -1.63
CA LEU A 217 9.79 -12.27 -2.82
C LEU A 217 10.70 -11.73 -3.92
N GLN A 218 11.29 -12.62 -4.71
CA GLN A 218 11.94 -12.29 -5.98
C GLN A 218 11.48 -13.28 -7.04
N GLY A 219 10.92 -12.77 -8.14
CA GLY A 219 10.31 -13.62 -9.18
C GLY A 219 9.21 -14.54 -8.63
N GLY A 220 8.46 -14.08 -7.63
CA GLY A 220 7.41 -14.85 -6.95
C GLY A 220 7.85 -15.95 -5.99
N THR A 221 9.15 -16.07 -5.74
CA THR A 221 9.70 -17.01 -4.76
C THR A 221 10.18 -16.26 -3.52
N ALA A 222 9.89 -16.79 -2.33
CA ALA A 222 10.38 -16.24 -1.08
C ALA A 222 11.90 -16.39 -0.96
N ILE A 223 12.61 -15.27 -0.82
CA ILE A 223 14.09 -15.22 -0.70
C ILE A 223 14.57 -14.82 0.69
N LYS A 224 13.74 -14.10 1.45
CA LYS A 224 14.02 -13.65 2.82
C LYS A 224 12.74 -13.62 3.63
N ARG A 225 12.88 -13.81 4.95
CA ARG A 225 11.81 -13.65 5.93
C ARG A 225 12.34 -12.84 7.12
N SER A 226 11.44 -12.11 7.76
CA SER A 226 11.67 -11.35 8.98
C SER A 226 10.36 -11.29 9.76
N THR A 227 10.41 -10.80 10.99
CA THR A 227 9.22 -10.49 11.80
C THR A 227 9.28 -9.03 12.19
N ALA A 228 8.13 -8.37 12.24
CA ALA A 228 8.05 -7.06 12.85
C ALA A 228 8.30 -7.16 14.35
N ASN A 229 8.69 -6.05 14.99
CA ASN A 229 8.71 -5.93 16.44
C ASN A 229 7.39 -5.31 16.95
N ALA A 230 7.26 -5.08 18.27
CA ALA A 230 6.06 -4.49 18.86
C ALA A 230 5.72 -3.07 18.32
N ALA A 231 6.71 -2.35 17.79
CA ALA A 231 6.52 -1.05 17.14
C ALA A 231 6.25 -1.17 15.61
N GLY A 232 6.11 -2.38 15.10
CA GLY A 232 5.92 -2.66 13.67
C GLY A 232 7.19 -2.59 12.84
N GLN A 233 8.36 -2.31 13.41
CA GLN A 233 9.59 -2.18 12.65
C GLN A 233 10.15 -3.55 12.28
N PHE A 234 10.69 -3.67 11.07
CA PHE A 234 11.41 -4.87 10.63
C PHE A 234 12.64 -4.51 9.80
N THR A 235 13.58 -5.45 9.73
CA THR A 235 14.80 -5.31 8.92
C THR A 235 15.05 -6.58 8.12
N VAL A 236 15.53 -6.43 6.88
CA VAL A 236 15.96 -7.54 6.02
C VAL A 236 17.34 -7.21 5.46
N ALA A 237 18.33 -8.06 5.74
CA ALA A 237 19.71 -7.85 5.31
C ALA A 237 20.02 -8.51 3.94
N GLY A 238 21.02 -7.96 3.26
CA GLY A 238 21.64 -8.57 2.08
C GLY A 238 20.79 -8.53 0.81
N LEU A 239 19.88 -7.56 0.69
CA LEU A 239 19.22 -7.28 -0.57
C LEU A 239 20.15 -6.49 -1.49
N GLN A 240 20.05 -6.76 -2.78
CA GLN A 240 20.69 -5.95 -3.82
C GLN A 240 19.66 -4.94 -4.35
N PRO A 241 20.10 -3.84 -4.99
CA PRO A 241 19.18 -2.98 -5.71
C PRO A 241 18.40 -3.77 -6.78
N GLY A 242 17.09 -3.59 -6.84
CA GLY A 242 16.22 -4.36 -7.73
C GLY A 242 14.75 -4.32 -7.33
N VAL A 243 13.94 -5.12 -8.01
CA VAL A 243 12.49 -5.22 -7.78
C VAL A 243 12.16 -6.48 -7.01
N TYR A 244 11.33 -6.31 -5.99
CA TYR A 244 10.92 -7.36 -5.06
C TYR A 244 9.42 -7.31 -4.81
N GLY A 245 8.85 -8.43 -4.38
CA GLY A 245 7.55 -8.45 -3.72
C GLY A 245 7.72 -8.42 -2.21
N VAL A 246 6.72 -7.91 -1.51
CA VAL A 246 6.58 -8.06 -0.05
C VAL A 246 5.22 -8.66 0.26
N ILE A 247 5.20 -9.58 1.21
CA ILE A 247 3.99 -10.01 1.90
C ILE A 247 4.21 -9.71 3.37
N ALA A 248 3.30 -8.96 4.01
CA ALA A 248 3.23 -8.90 5.46
C ALA A 248 1.89 -9.48 5.91
N ALA A 249 1.95 -10.50 6.76
CA ALA A 249 0.78 -11.27 7.16
C ALA A 249 0.88 -11.74 8.61
N GLY A 250 -0.24 -11.69 9.31
CA GLY A 250 -0.36 -12.15 10.70
C GLY A 250 -1.78 -11.95 11.20
N GLN A 251 -2.00 -12.14 12.51
CA GLN A 251 -3.35 -12.10 13.10
C GLN A 251 -4.05 -10.75 12.93
N LEU A 252 -3.29 -9.67 12.72
CA LEU A 252 -3.84 -8.32 12.56
C LEU A 252 -4.26 -8.01 11.13
N GLY A 253 -3.80 -8.77 10.14
CA GLY A 253 -4.10 -8.46 8.76
C GLY A 253 -3.15 -9.04 7.72
N TYR A 254 -3.33 -8.54 6.50
CA TYR A 254 -2.59 -8.97 5.32
C TYR A 254 -2.31 -7.79 4.38
N THR A 255 -1.16 -7.78 3.74
CA THR A 255 -0.83 -6.89 2.63
C THR A 255 0.17 -7.57 1.71
N ALA A 256 0.08 -7.28 0.41
CA ALA A 256 1.00 -7.83 -0.58
C ALA A 256 1.15 -6.87 -1.77
N PHE A 257 2.38 -6.51 -2.13
CA PHE A 257 2.64 -5.63 -3.27
C PHE A 257 4.11 -5.71 -3.71
N SER A 258 4.45 -5.10 -4.85
CA SER A 258 5.84 -4.98 -5.31
C SER A 258 6.47 -3.67 -4.86
N PHE A 259 7.78 -3.69 -4.62
CA PHE A 259 8.56 -2.50 -4.35
C PHE A 259 9.90 -2.54 -5.09
N GLU A 260 10.50 -1.37 -5.26
CA GLU A 260 11.83 -1.18 -5.83
C GLU A 260 12.81 -0.82 -4.70
N ALA A 261 13.81 -1.67 -4.50
CA ALA A 261 14.94 -1.41 -3.64
C ALA A 261 16.01 -0.64 -4.43
N VAL A 262 16.27 0.60 -4.01
CA VAL A 262 17.24 1.49 -4.66
C VAL A 262 18.54 1.47 -3.86
N ALA A 263 19.69 1.60 -4.53
CA ALA A 263 20.97 1.67 -3.85
C ALA A 263 21.04 2.85 -2.87
N ALA A 264 21.82 2.70 -1.79
CA ALA A 264 22.25 3.84 -0.99
C ALA A 264 22.94 4.86 -1.89
N PRO A 265 22.79 6.17 -1.64
CA PRO A 265 23.48 7.16 -2.45
C PRO A 265 24.96 7.00 -2.12
N THR A 266 25.78 6.66 -3.11
CA THR A 266 27.21 6.80 -2.95
C THR A 266 27.46 8.29 -2.84
N VAL A 267 27.78 8.76 -1.62
CA VAL A 267 28.21 10.13 -1.42
C VAL A 267 29.57 10.26 -2.09
N SER A 268 29.57 10.49 -3.40
CA SER A 268 30.77 10.87 -4.11
C SER A 268 31.19 12.22 -3.55
N ALA A 269 32.26 12.21 -2.76
CA ALA A 269 32.90 13.41 -2.28
C ALA A 269 33.17 14.32 -3.50
N VAL A 270 32.65 15.56 -3.42
CA VAL A 270 32.86 16.65 -4.39
C VAL A 270 32.07 16.51 -5.70
N GLN A 271 30.77 16.83 -5.68
CA GLN A 271 30.11 17.38 -6.87
C GLN A 271 29.90 18.89 -6.70
N PRO A 272 30.21 19.72 -7.73
CA PRO A 272 29.95 21.15 -7.69
C PRO A 272 28.44 21.41 -7.51
N VAL A 273 28.12 22.40 -6.67
CA VAL A 273 26.75 22.78 -6.24
C VAL A 273 25.79 22.97 -7.44
N SER A 274 26.33 23.30 -8.62
CA SER A 274 25.59 23.54 -9.86
C SER A 274 24.96 22.31 -10.53
N MET A 275 25.24 21.08 -10.06
CA MET A 275 24.71 19.84 -10.65
C MET A 275 23.77 19.04 -9.73
N ARG A 276 23.28 19.61 -8.63
CA ARG A 276 22.24 18.97 -7.82
C ARG A 276 20.92 18.94 -8.60
N THR A 277 20.76 17.95 -9.47
CA THR A 277 19.45 17.59 -10.03
C THR A 277 18.54 17.14 -8.89
N ASN A 278 17.24 17.44 -9.01
CA ASN A 278 16.18 17.03 -8.09
C ASN A 278 16.20 15.51 -7.91
N ALA A 279 16.98 15.01 -6.95
CA ALA A 279 16.90 13.62 -6.52
C ALA A 279 15.49 13.44 -5.96
N ALA A 280 14.70 12.56 -6.60
CA ALA A 280 13.40 12.17 -6.06
C ALA A 280 13.60 11.71 -4.61
N VAL A 281 12.75 12.19 -3.71
CA VAL A 281 12.80 11.78 -2.30
C VAL A 281 12.36 10.32 -2.25
N VAL A 282 13.34 9.42 -2.21
CA VAL A 282 13.13 7.98 -2.00
C VAL A 282 13.01 7.77 -0.50
N GLY A 283 11.98 7.02 -0.07
CA GLY A 283 11.78 6.70 1.35
C GLY A 283 12.93 5.85 1.87
N SER A 284 13.33 6.06 3.13
CA SER A 284 14.31 5.20 3.83
C SER A 284 13.69 3.94 4.43
N GLN A 285 12.35 3.82 4.40
CA GLN A 285 11.61 2.74 5.01
C GLN A 285 10.47 2.26 4.12
N LEU A 286 10.34 0.95 3.96
CA LEU A 286 9.22 0.30 3.27
C LEU A 286 8.01 0.23 4.20
N VAL A 287 6.88 0.81 3.81
CA VAL A 287 5.66 0.83 4.64
C VAL A 287 4.68 -0.25 4.16
N CYS A 288 4.34 -1.17 5.05
CA CYS A 288 3.40 -2.27 4.84
C CYS A 288 2.12 -2.01 5.66
N CYS A 289 1.13 -1.36 5.05
CA CYS A 289 -0.15 -1.12 5.70
C CYS A 289 -1.06 -2.35 5.53
N LEU A 290 -1.45 -2.97 6.65
CA LEU A 290 -2.23 -4.20 6.67
C LEU A 290 -3.71 -3.91 6.43
N VAL A 291 -4.33 -4.69 5.55
CA VAL A 291 -5.79 -4.83 5.53
C VAL A 291 -6.20 -5.55 6.81
N PRO A 292 -7.10 -4.97 7.62
CA PRO A 292 -7.42 -5.51 8.93
C PRO A 292 -8.12 -6.86 8.82
N ALA A 293 -7.92 -7.70 9.85
CA ALA A 293 -8.52 -9.04 9.91
C ALA A 293 -10.03 -9.07 9.65
N SER A 294 -10.75 -8.04 10.07
CA SER A 294 -12.20 -7.91 9.89
C SER A 294 -12.65 -7.73 8.43
N MET A 295 -11.76 -7.29 7.54
CA MET A 295 -11.99 -7.18 6.11
C MET A 295 -11.41 -8.36 5.31
N LEU A 296 -10.68 -9.27 5.97
CA LEU A 296 -9.96 -10.33 5.26
C LEU A 296 -10.90 -11.32 4.59
N ASN A 297 -12.04 -11.66 5.18
CA ASN A 297 -12.97 -12.60 4.56
C ASN A 297 -13.47 -12.07 3.20
N GLN A 298 -13.93 -10.81 3.17
CA GLN A 298 -14.38 -10.16 1.93
C GLN A 298 -13.22 -9.90 0.97
N THR A 299 -12.01 -9.63 1.48
CA THR A 299 -10.79 -9.52 0.68
C THR A 299 -10.45 -10.86 0.03
N ILE A 300 -10.53 -11.97 0.75
CA ILE A 300 -10.30 -13.33 0.23
C ILE A 300 -11.33 -13.68 -0.82
N ASP A 301 -12.60 -13.37 -0.58
CA ASP A 301 -13.67 -13.61 -1.55
C ASP A 301 -13.44 -12.78 -2.81
N ALA A 302 -13.03 -11.51 -2.67
CA ALA A 302 -12.63 -10.67 -3.81
C ALA A 302 -11.42 -11.24 -4.57
N VAL A 303 -10.42 -11.80 -3.87
CA VAL A 303 -9.28 -12.50 -4.49
C VAL A 303 -9.75 -13.71 -5.29
N ARG A 304 -10.57 -14.58 -4.71
CA ARG A 304 -11.10 -15.77 -5.38
C ARG A 304 -11.95 -15.41 -6.60
N ASN A 305 -12.88 -14.48 -6.43
CA ASN A 305 -13.75 -14.00 -7.51
C ASN A 305 -12.93 -13.37 -8.65
N ALA A 306 -11.83 -12.70 -8.35
CA ALA A 306 -10.96 -12.13 -9.38
C ALA A 306 -10.22 -13.22 -10.18
N TYR A 307 -9.82 -14.34 -9.55
CA TYR A 307 -9.27 -15.50 -10.25
C TYR A 307 -10.32 -16.21 -11.12
N GLU A 308 -11.56 -16.30 -10.66
CA GLU A 308 -12.65 -16.96 -11.40
C GLU A 308 -13.20 -16.11 -12.57
N SER A 309 -13.43 -14.82 -12.33
CA SER A 309 -14.11 -13.93 -13.30
C SER A 309 -13.30 -13.70 -14.57
N THR A 310 -11.97 -13.64 -14.46
CA THR A 310 -11.09 -13.30 -15.59
C THR A 310 -10.96 -14.46 -16.60
N GLY A 311 -11.40 -15.67 -16.25
CA GLY A 311 -11.56 -16.79 -17.19
C GLY A 311 -12.78 -16.69 -18.11
N GLY A 312 -13.67 -15.71 -17.92
CA GLY A 312 -14.95 -15.63 -18.63
C GLY A 312 -15.45 -14.25 -19.04
N VAL A 313 -14.85 -13.14 -18.57
CA VAL A 313 -15.22 -11.80 -19.04
C VAL A 313 -14.56 -11.48 -20.39
N ALA A 314 -15.16 -12.02 -21.46
CA ALA A 314 -15.12 -11.34 -22.74
C ALA A 314 -15.67 -9.93 -22.51
N ASN A 315 -14.75 -8.95 -22.45
CA ASN A 315 -14.97 -7.50 -22.45
C ASN A 315 -16.44 -7.13 -22.69
N ALA A 316 -17.25 -7.10 -21.62
CA ALA A 316 -18.56 -6.48 -21.68
C ALA A 316 -18.24 -5.00 -21.78
N ALA A 317 -18.05 -4.53 -23.03
CA ALA A 317 -17.84 -3.15 -23.35
C ALA A 317 -18.79 -2.31 -22.50
N ALA A 318 -18.25 -1.30 -21.82
CA ALA A 318 -19.01 -0.30 -21.12
C ALA A 318 -19.99 0.37 -22.10
N GLY A 319 -21.14 -0.26 -22.28
CA GLY A 319 -22.21 0.17 -23.15
C GLY A 319 -23.01 1.24 -22.42
N ASN A 320 -22.56 2.49 -22.54
CA ASN A 320 -23.47 3.61 -22.49
C ASN A 320 -24.48 3.44 -23.64
N GLY A 321 -25.73 3.05 -23.36
CA GLY A 321 -26.77 3.13 -24.38
C GLY A 321 -28.03 2.31 -24.16
N ALA A 322 -29.11 3.03 -23.86
CA ALA A 322 -30.50 2.73 -24.19
C ALA A 322 -31.20 1.58 -23.43
N THR A 323 -32.07 1.98 -22.51
CA THR A 323 -33.24 1.21 -22.08
C THR A 323 -34.15 0.92 -23.28
N PRO A 324 -34.49 -0.35 -23.59
CA PRO A 324 -35.61 -0.64 -24.46
C PRO A 324 -36.89 -0.58 -23.62
N ALA A 325 -37.72 0.43 -23.91
CA ALA A 325 -39.10 0.45 -23.48
C ALA A 325 -39.89 -0.66 -24.21
N GLY A 326 -40.65 -1.44 -23.44
CA GLY A 326 -41.90 -2.05 -23.92
C GLY A 326 -41.90 -3.58 -24.09
N GLY A 327 -42.72 -4.24 -23.27
CA GLY A 327 -43.87 -4.96 -23.82
C GLY A 327 -43.85 -6.50 -23.87
N SER A 328 -44.81 -7.06 -23.14
CA SER A 328 -45.61 -8.27 -23.44
C SER A 328 -45.15 -9.63 -22.90
N SER A 329 -45.99 -10.11 -21.97
CA SER A 329 -46.61 -11.44 -21.89
C SER A 329 -46.15 -12.54 -22.86
N GLY A 330 -45.74 -13.68 -22.30
CA GLY A 330 -45.64 -14.94 -23.06
C GLY A 330 -45.31 -16.14 -22.18
N MET A 331 -46.33 -16.93 -21.87
CA MET A 331 -46.24 -18.27 -21.26
C MET A 331 -45.59 -19.28 -22.24
N GLY A 332 -44.97 -20.34 -21.69
CA GLY A 332 -44.59 -21.57 -22.42
C GLY A 332 -43.24 -22.08 -21.93
N GLY A 333 -43.18 -23.18 -21.16
CA GLY A 333 -43.10 -24.56 -21.69
C GLY A 333 -41.63 -24.89 -21.92
N GLY A 334 -40.95 -25.73 -21.12
CA GLY A 334 -41.17 -27.17 -21.03
C GLY A 334 -40.11 -27.91 -21.86
N GLY A 335 -39.27 -28.71 -21.19
CA GLY A 335 -38.21 -29.56 -21.79
C GLY A 335 -36.81 -28.99 -21.56
N GLY A 336 -35.77 -29.75 -21.25
CA GLY A 336 -35.53 -31.19 -21.20
C GLY A 336 -34.01 -31.42 -21.26
N GLY A 337 -33.53 -32.54 -20.71
CA GLY A 337 -32.12 -33.01 -20.84
C GLY A 337 -31.16 -32.30 -19.87
N GLY A 338 -30.39 -32.98 -19.03
CA GLY A 338 -29.55 -34.13 -19.33
C GLY A 338 -28.10 -33.64 -19.27
N GLY A 339 -27.36 -34.00 -18.22
CA GLY A 339 -26.00 -33.53 -18.02
C GLY A 339 -25.39 -33.97 -16.70
N ALA A 340 -25.25 -35.28 -16.53
CA ALA A 340 -24.31 -35.84 -15.58
C ALA A 340 -22.88 -35.63 -16.11
N GLY A 341 -21.97 -35.14 -15.27
CA GLY A 341 -20.53 -35.17 -15.56
C GLY A 341 -19.81 -33.91 -15.06
N GLY A 342 -18.96 -34.08 -14.04
CA GLY A 342 -18.05 -32.99 -13.65
C GLY A 342 -17.39 -33.04 -12.28
N LEU A 343 -17.57 -34.09 -11.46
CA LEU A 343 -16.78 -34.28 -10.22
C LEU A 343 -15.44 -34.95 -10.53
N GLY A 344 -14.60 -34.31 -11.35
CA GLY A 344 -13.36 -34.93 -11.83
C GLY A 344 -12.24 -33.93 -12.11
N ALA A 345 -11.74 -33.24 -11.09
CA ALA A 345 -10.46 -32.53 -11.16
C ALA A 345 -9.79 -32.30 -9.78
N LEU A 346 -9.96 -33.23 -8.83
CA LEU A 346 -9.29 -33.20 -7.51
C LEU A 346 -8.51 -34.50 -7.24
N ALA A 347 -7.83 -35.02 -8.26
CA ALA A 347 -6.92 -36.15 -8.14
C ALA A 347 -5.68 -35.89 -9.00
N GLY A 348 -4.75 -35.10 -8.49
CA GLY A 348 -3.55 -34.74 -9.25
C GLY A 348 -2.57 -33.82 -8.54
N LEU A 349 -2.39 -33.95 -7.22
CA LEU A 349 -1.29 -33.30 -6.49
C LEU A 349 -0.84 -34.24 -5.36
N ALA A 350 -0.29 -35.38 -5.76
CA ALA A 350 0.60 -36.18 -4.93
C ALA A 350 1.95 -36.25 -5.67
N ALA A 351 3.03 -36.05 -4.91
CA ALA A 351 4.44 -36.08 -5.31
C ALA A 351 5.05 -34.75 -5.81
N ALA A 352 5.44 -33.90 -4.85
CA ALA A 352 6.72 -33.20 -4.90
C ALA A 352 7.24 -32.97 -3.48
N ALA A 353 8.21 -33.82 -3.11
CA ALA A 353 9.27 -33.68 -2.12
C ALA A 353 9.04 -32.81 -0.86
N ALA A 354 8.97 -33.49 0.28
CA ALA A 354 9.54 -32.98 1.52
C ALA A 354 11.05 -32.77 1.31
N VAL A 355 11.49 -31.51 1.23
CA VAL A 355 12.88 -31.14 1.46
C VAL A 355 12.99 -30.73 2.92
N LEU A 356 13.50 -31.69 3.69
CA LEU A 356 14.37 -31.58 4.86
C LEU A 356 14.49 -30.15 5.45
N ALA A 357 13.86 -29.96 6.61
CA ALA A 357 14.46 -29.17 7.67
C ALA A 357 15.53 -30.05 8.33
N SER A 358 16.80 -29.74 8.09
CA SER A 358 17.93 -30.27 8.83
C SER A 358 18.97 -29.17 8.96
N ASP A 359 19.27 -28.83 10.21
CA ASP A 359 20.46 -28.19 10.75
C ASP A 359 21.08 -26.99 10.00
N ASP A 360 21.10 -25.85 10.69
CA ASP A 360 22.40 -25.26 11.02
C ASP A 360 22.35 -24.67 12.45
N ASP A 361 23.28 -25.17 13.25
CA ASP A 361 23.67 -24.72 14.59
C ASP A 361 24.12 -23.25 14.58
N ASP A 362 23.46 -22.41 15.38
CA ASP A 362 24.09 -21.23 15.96
C ASP A 362 24.02 -21.33 17.49
N GLY A 363 25.03 -21.99 18.04
CA GLY A 363 25.35 -21.98 19.46
C GLY A 363 25.72 -20.58 19.92
N VAL A 364 24.74 -19.83 20.42
CA VAL A 364 24.98 -18.61 21.20
C VAL A 364 25.23 -19.01 22.65
N ALA A 365 26.49 -18.90 23.05
CA ALA A 365 26.90 -19.01 24.45
C ALA A 365 26.22 -17.92 25.29
N SER A 366 25.52 -18.32 26.35
CA SER A 366 25.08 -17.40 27.41
C SER A 366 26.29 -16.71 28.05
N PRO A 367 26.29 -15.37 28.20
CA PRO A 367 27.33 -14.69 28.95
C PRO A 367 27.19 -15.04 30.44
N ALA A 368 28.30 -15.49 31.04
CA ALA A 368 28.41 -15.66 32.48
C ALA A 368 28.22 -14.29 33.16
N ALA A 369 27.34 -14.24 34.16
CA ALA A 369 27.14 -13.07 35.01
C ALA A 369 28.38 -12.87 35.93
N PRO A 370 28.71 -11.61 36.29
CA PRO A 370 29.81 -11.28 37.19
C PRO A 370 29.58 -11.73 38.63
#